data_AF-A0A7J3E3D8-F1
#
_entry.id   AF-A0A7J3E3D8-F1
#
_cell.length_a   1.000
_cell.length_b   1.000
_cell.length_c   1.000
_cell.angle_alpha   90.00
_cell.angle_beta   90.00
_cell.angle_gamma   90.00
#
_symmetry.space_group_name_H-M   'P 1'
#
loop_
_entity.id
_entity.type
_entity.pdbx_description
1 polymer ?
#
loop_
_entity_poly.entity_id
_entity_poly.type
_entity_poly.pdbx_seq_one_letter_code
_entity_poly.pdbx_strand_id
1 'polypeptide(L)'
;MQNLVVEELRHVPVYQQRIEIVERKGLGHPDTICDNIANEISVLLCKEYIKKFGRILHHNVDKSLLSAGEAENKFGGGVVKKPMLLIIGD
;
A
#
# COMPACT_ATOMS: atom_id res chain seq x y z
N MET A 1 11.25 -8.84 -31.52
CA MET A 1 9.92 -9.47 -31.39
C MET A 1 9.70 -9.77 -29.92
N GLN A 2 8.57 -9.35 -29.34
CA GLN A 2 8.21 -9.81 -27.99
C GLN A 2 7.75 -11.27 -28.08
N ASN A 3 8.20 -12.09 -27.14
CA ASN A 3 7.76 -13.48 -27.02
C ASN A 3 6.41 -13.50 -26.32
N LEU A 4 5.34 -13.32 -27.09
CA LEU A 4 3.97 -13.45 -26.61
C LEU A 4 3.47 -14.85 -26.93
N VAL A 5 3.15 -15.62 -25.89
CA VAL A 5 2.61 -16.96 -25.99
C VAL A 5 1.18 -16.93 -25.44
N VAL A 6 0.25 -17.47 -26.20
CA VAL A 6 -1.16 -17.63 -25.79
C VAL A 6 -1.44 -19.12 -25.72
N GLU A 7 -1.95 -19.58 -24.58
CA GLU A 7 -2.28 -20.97 -24.33
C GLU A 7 -3.64 -21.11 -23.63
N GLU A 8 -4.20 -22.32 -23.72
CA GLU A 8 -5.46 -22.65 -23.05
C GLU A 8 -5.26 -22.74 -21.53
N LEU A 9 -6.06 -22.00 -20.76
CA LEU A 9 -6.09 -22.11 -19.31
C LEU A 9 -6.91 -23.33 -18.88
N ARG A 10 -6.25 -24.40 -18.45
CA ARG A 10 -6.89 -25.64 -17.95
C ARG A 10 -7.21 -25.55 -16.46
N HIS A 11 -8.11 -24.65 -16.08
CA HIS A 11 -8.53 -24.46 -14.69
C HIS A 11 -10.05 -24.25 -14.59
N VAL A 12 -10.67 -24.77 -13.52
CA VAL A 12 -12.08 -24.48 -13.23
C VAL A 12 -12.21 -22.98 -12.88
N PRO A 13 -13.08 -22.22 -13.58
CA PRO A 13 -13.29 -20.81 -13.27
C PRO A 13 -13.64 -20.59 -11.79
N VAL A 14 -13.14 -19.51 -11.18
CA VAL A 14 -13.30 -19.25 -9.73
C VAL A 14 -14.76 -19.33 -9.28
N TYR A 15 -15.68 -18.74 -10.05
CA TYR A 15 -17.12 -18.75 -9.75
C TYR A 15 -17.78 -20.14 -9.85
N GLN A 16 -17.10 -21.15 -10.41
CA GLN A 16 -17.55 -22.55 -10.46
C GLN A 16 -16.89 -23.42 -9.39
N GLN A 17 -15.93 -22.89 -8.62
CA GLN A 17 -15.30 -23.62 -7.53
C GLN A 17 -16.25 -23.75 -6.35
N ARG A 18 -16.02 -24.75 -5.51
CA ARG A 18 -16.88 -25.03 -4.34
C ARG A 18 -16.81 -23.94 -3.26
N ILE A 19 -15.67 -23.27 -3.14
CA ILE A 19 -15.38 -22.29 -2.07
C ILE A 19 -14.60 -21.13 -2.70
N GLU A 20 -15.01 -19.91 -2.36
CA GLU A 20 -14.30 -18.67 -2.70
C GLU A 20 -14.20 -17.80 -1.44
N ILE A 21 -13.01 -17.22 -1.20
CA ILE A 21 -12.76 -16.29 -0.09
C ILE A 21 -12.10 -15.04 -0.67
N VAL A 22 -12.66 -13.88 -0.34
CA VAL A 22 -12.17 -12.58 -0.79
C VAL A 22 -12.03 -11.65 0.41
N GLU A 23 -10.90 -10.95 0.50
CA GLU A 23 -10.64 -9.92 1.51
C GLU A 23 -10.35 -8.58 0.83
N ARG A 24 -10.85 -7.50 1.41
CA ARG A 24 -10.47 -6.14 1.04
C ARG A 24 -10.16 -5.33 2.30
N LYS A 25 -8.93 -4.81 2.36
CA LYS A 25 -8.53 -3.82 3.37
C LYS A 25 -9.00 -2.43 2.95
N GLY A 26 -9.76 -1.78 3.84
CA GLY A 26 -10.34 -0.45 3.59
C GLY A 26 -9.30 0.67 3.71
N LEU A 27 -9.67 1.90 3.32
CA LEU A 27 -8.76 3.06 3.33
C LEU A 27 -8.14 3.37 4.70
N GLY A 28 -8.88 3.11 5.79
CA GLY A 28 -8.40 3.30 7.17
C GLY A 28 -7.65 2.11 7.75
N HIS A 29 -7.50 1.02 7.00
CA HIS A 29 -6.72 -0.13 7.46
C HIS A 29 -5.23 0.27 7.53
N PRO A 30 -4.50 -0.05 8.62
CA PRO A 30 -3.09 0.31 8.78
C PRO A 30 -2.22 -0.04 7.57
N ASP A 31 -2.35 -1.26 7.05
CA ASP A 31 -1.59 -1.69 5.86
C ASP A 31 -1.91 -0.84 4.62
N THR A 32 -3.18 -0.53 4.37
CA THR A 32 -3.57 0.31 3.22
C THR A 32 -3.09 1.75 3.38
N ILE A 33 -3.01 2.26 4.61
CA ILE A 33 -2.39 3.58 4.90
C ILE A 33 -0.90 3.53 4.54
N CYS A 34 -0.19 2.50 5.00
CA CYS A 34 1.22 2.25 4.68
C CYS A 34 1.46 2.20 3.16
N ASP A 35 0.70 1.38 2.43
CA ASP A 35 0.82 1.22 0.98
C ASP A 35 0.63 2.55 0.24
N ASN A 36 -0.42 3.29 0.61
CA ASN A 36 -0.72 4.56 -0.04
C ASN A 36 0.36 5.63 0.21
N ILE A 37 0.87 5.72 1.45
CA ILE A 37 1.91 6.68 1.78
C ILE A 37 3.21 6.32 1.05
N ALA A 38 3.60 5.04 1.07
CA ALA A 38 4.78 4.54 0.37
C ALA A 38 4.74 4.87 -1.13
N ASN A 39 3.60 4.61 -1.78
CA ASN A 39 3.37 4.97 -3.18
C ASN A 39 3.46 6.48 -3.42
N GLU A 40 2.80 7.29 -2.59
CA GLU A 40 2.82 8.75 -2.79
C GLU A 40 4.23 9.33 -2.62
N ILE A 41 5.02 8.81 -1.67
CA ILE A 41 6.43 9.18 -1.53
C ILE A 41 7.21 8.84 -2.82
N SER A 42 7.05 7.62 -3.37
CA SER A 42 7.72 7.24 -4.62
C SER A 42 7.33 8.15 -5.79
N VAL A 43 6.04 8.46 -5.95
CA VAL A 43 5.55 9.36 -7.00
C VAL A 43 6.15 10.76 -6.87
N LEU A 44 6.18 11.31 -5.64
CA LEU A 44 6.74 12.63 -5.38
C LEU A 44 8.26 12.65 -5.58
N LEU A 45 8.97 11.59 -5.17
CA LEU A 45 10.41 11.44 -5.45
C LEU A 45 10.70 11.36 -6.94
N CYS A 46 9.91 10.61 -7.71
CA CYS A 46 10.02 10.57 -9.17
C CYS A 46 9.89 11.96 -9.78
N LYS A 47 8.87 12.72 -9.38
CA LYS A 47 8.62 14.09 -9.86
C LYS A 47 9.79 15.02 -9.52
N GLU A 48 10.29 14.96 -8.29
CA GLU A 48 11.43 15.77 -7.86
C GLU A 48 12.73 15.36 -8.57
N TYR A 49 12.94 14.08 -8.84
CA TYR A 49 14.10 13.61 -9.60
C TYR A 49 14.05 14.09 -11.06
N ILE A 50 12.91 14.00 -11.73
CA ILE A 50 12.73 14.53 -13.08
C ILE A 50 13.01 16.04 -13.09
N LYS A 51 12.44 16.78 -12.14
CA LYS A 51 12.61 18.24 -12.03
C LYS A 51 14.07 18.65 -11.85
N LYS A 52 14.84 17.92 -11.04
CA LYS A 52 16.22 18.29 -10.68
C LYS A 52 17.29 17.68 -11.57
N PHE A 53 17.05 16.48 -12.11
CA PHE A 53 18.06 15.67 -12.79
C PHE A 53 17.64 15.25 -14.20
N GLY A 54 16.42 15.59 -14.65
CA GLY A 54 15.91 15.23 -15.98
C GLY A 54 15.61 13.73 -16.16
N ARG A 55 15.74 12.93 -15.10
CA ARG A 55 15.49 11.49 -15.08
C ARG A 55 15.13 11.03 -13.68
N ILE A 56 14.46 9.89 -13.58
CA ILE A 56 14.24 9.21 -12.30
C ILE A 56 15.56 8.56 -11.86
N LEU A 57 15.93 8.75 -10.59
CA LEU A 57 17.04 8.03 -9.96
C LEU A 57 16.53 6.77 -9.26
N HIS A 58 17.42 5.80 -9.06
CA HIS A 58 17.08 4.56 -8.36
C HIS A 58 16.66 4.85 -6.92
N HIS A 59 15.50 4.35 -6.53
CA HIS A 59 14.97 4.38 -5.18
C HIS A 59 13.95 3.26 -5.03
N ASN A 60 13.80 2.73 -3.82
CA ASN A 60 12.67 1.87 -3.44
C ASN A 60 12.10 2.43 -2.14
N VAL A 61 10.80 2.67 -2.10
CA VAL A 61 10.09 3.13 -0.90
C VAL A 61 8.93 2.19 -0.68
N ASP A 62 9.26 0.96 -0.30
CA ASP A 62 8.34 -0.17 -0.15
C ASP A 62 8.39 -0.77 1.27
N LYS A 63 9.13 -0.16 2.19
CA LYS A 63 9.22 -0.57 3.60
C LYS A 63 8.63 0.50 4.47
N SER A 64 7.58 0.14 5.19
CA SER A 64 6.96 1.02 6.17
C SER A 64 6.49 0.23 7.39
N LEU A 65 6.47 0.91 8.53
CA LEU A 65 5.92 0.39 9.77
C LEU A 65 5.01 1.46 10.38
N LEU A 66 3.73 1.15 10.50
CA LEU A 66 2.78 1.95 11.27
C LEU A 66 2.54 1.30 12.63
N SER A 67 3.29 1.74 13.64
CA SER A 67 3.12 1.29 15.01
C SER A 67 1.90 1.97 15.63
N ALA A 68 1.03 1.16 16.25
CA ALA A 68 -0.15 1.64 16.93
C ALA A 68 0.19 2.66 18.04
N GLY A 69 -0.68 3.67 18.15
CA GLY A 69 -0.72 4.61 19.27
C GLY A 69 -1.67 4.12 20.36
N GLU A 70 -2.22 5.06 21.12
CA GLU A 70 -3.22 4.82 22.16
C GLU A 70 -4.26 5.94 22.14
N ALA A 71 -5.54 5.58 22.24
CA ALA A 71 -6.65 6.52 22.29
C ALA A 71 -7.67 6.11 23.34
N GLU A 72 -8.23 7.10 24.04
CA GLU A 72 -9.37 6.93 24.92
C GLU A 72 -10.64 7.37 24.18
N ASN A 73 -11.51 6.41 23.87
CA ASN A 73 -12.71 6.62 23.07
C ASN A 73 -13.93 6.79 23.99
N LYS A 74 -14.72 7.85 23.81
CA LYS A 74 -15.96 8.12 24.55
C LYS A 74 -17.05 8.66 23.62
N PHE A 75 -18.33 8.52 23.99
CA PHE A 75 -19.38 9.23 23.26
C PHE A 75 -19.19 10.75 23.39
N GLY A 76 -19.38 11.48 22.30
CA GLY A 76 -19.17 12.92 22.25
C GLY A 76 -17.71 13.36 22.16
N GLY A 77 -16.75 12.43 22.01
CA GLY A 77 -15.35 12.79 21.76
C GLY A 77 -14.34 11.73 22.20
N GLY A 78 -13.23 12.17 22.79
CA GLY A 78 -12.13 11.30 23.18
C GLY A 78 -10.81 12.05 23.11
N VAL A 79 -9.72 11.34 23.38
CA VAL A 79 -8.38 11.91 23.29
C VAL A 79 -7.39 10.88 22.79
N VAL A 80 -6.52 11.28 21.87
CA VAL A 80 -5.34 10.51 21.50
C VAL A 80 -4.31 10.68 22.61
N LYS A 81 -4.06 9.61 23.38
CA LYS A 81 -3.10 9.59 24.48
C LYS A 81 -1.67 9.48 23.97
N LYS A 82 -1.48 8.66 22.93
CA LYS A 82 -0.21 8.43 22.26
C LYS A 82 -0.45 8.42 20.76
N PRO A 83 0.24 9.25 19.96
CA PRO A 83 0.10 9.21 18.52
C PRO A 83 0.61 7.88 17.95
N MET A 84 0.08 7.50 16.79
CA MET A 84 0.70 6.45 15.99
C MET A 84 2.08 6.90 15.52
N LEU A 85 2.99 5.95 15.34
CA LEU A 85 4.33 6.20 14.80
C LEU A 85 4.43 5.55 13.43
N LEU A 86 4.63 6.38 12.39
CA LEU A 86 4.96 5.91 11.05
C LEU A 86 6.47 5.99 10.84
N ILE A 87 7.06 4.88 10.44
CA ILE A 87 8.47 4.79 10.04
C ILE A 87 8.50 4.37 8.57
N ILE A 88 9.27 5.11 7.76
CA ILE A 88 9.58 4.74 6.38
C ILE A 88 11.04 4.29 6.37
N GLY A 89 11.29 3.09 5.85
CA GLY A 89 12.62 2.49 5.76
C GLY A 89 13.03 2.24 4.30
N ASP A 90 14.32 1.99 4.12
CA ASP A 90 14.95 1.41 2.93
C ASP A 90 15.60 0.09 3.34
#